data_AF-A0A7V1P2N6-F1
#
_entry.id   AF-A0A7V1P2N6-F1
#
_cell.length_a   1.000
_cell.length_b   1.000
_cell.length_c   1.000
_cell.angle_alpha   90.00
_cell.angle_beta   90.00
_cell.angle_gamma   90.00
#
_symmetry.space_group_name_H-M   'P 1'
#
loop_
_entity.id
_entity.type
_entity.pdbx_description
1 polymer ?
#
loop_
_entity_poly.entity_id
_entity_poly.type
_entity_poly.pdbx_seq_one_letter_code
_entity_poly.pdbx_strand_id
1 'polypeptide(L)'
;MRAFLFFSLVLSALFSSEIQLTKNQANYIAKKVWQNEGAGLDKYLVHWNNGEDFASVGIGHFIWFSKGHTERFREVFPMVVAFMEKRDVNMPVWLNSKTALPWNSKAEFYAAKKAKSKQYMDLFRFLKRTMSYQAEFMAQRLSEALPQMLSTIDDPKKQKLTKKRFYEVMYNRNASVNERGLYILLDYTNFKGEG
;
A
#
# COMPACT_ATOMS: atom_id res chain seq x y z
N MET A 1 26.06 -46.28 17.74
CA MET A 1 24.68 -45.91 17.35
C MET A 1 24.58 -44.39 17.42
N ARG A 2 24.50 -43.69 16.27
CA ARG A 2 24.32 -42.24 16.22
C ARG A 2 22.85 -41.97 15.90
N ALA A 3 22.11 -41.42 16.86
CA ALA A 3 20.73 -41.02 16.68
C ALA A 3 20.68 -39.72 15.87
N PHE A 4 20.12 -39.78 14.67
CA PHE A 4 19.77 -38.59 13.90
C PHE A 4 18.42 -38.06 14.40
N LEU A 5 18.44 -36.93 15.09
CA LEU A 5 17.25 -36.14 15.39
C LEU A 5 16.82 -35.41 14.12
N PHE A 6 15.77 -35.90 13.48
CA PHE A 6 15.07 -35.17 12.42
C PHE A 6 14.26 -34.04 13.07
N PHE A 7 14.72 -32.80 12.90
CA PHE A 7 13.94 -31.62 13.25
C PHE A 7 12.98 -31.33 12.08
N SER A 8 11.74 -31.82 12.18
CA SER A 8 10.68 -31.48 11.22
C SER A 8 10.29 -30.02 11.41
N LEU A 9 10.81 -29.13 10.56
CA LEU A 9 10.37 -27.75 10.46
C LEU A 9 8.96 -27.75 9.85
N VAL A 10 7.91 -27.71 10.68
CA VAL A 10 6.54 -27.51 10.22
C VAL A 10 6.43 -26.06 9.76
N LEU A 11 6.57 -25.83 8.45
CA LEU A 11 6.31 -24.55 7.83
C LEU A 11 4.80 -24.32 7.84
N SER A 12 4.30 -23.69 8.90
CA SER A 12 2.91 -23.24 8.99
C SER A 12 2.67 -22.23 7.87
N ALA A 13 2.02 -22.65 6.78
CA ALA A 13 1.57 -21.74 5.75
C ALA A 13 0.58 -20.75 6.39
N LEU A 14 1.02 -19.50 6.57
CA LEU A 14 0.14 -18.42 6.99
C LEU A 14 -0.78 -18.10 5.82
N PHE A 15 -1.95 -18.74 5.80
CA PHE A 15 -2.99 -18.42 4.82
C PHE A 15 -3.51 -17.01 5.11
N SER A 16 -3.14 -16.04 4.27
CA SER A 16 -3.77 -14.72 4.22
C SER A 16 -5.09 -14.85 3.47
N SER A 17 -6.20 -14.46 4.10
CA SER A 17 -7.49 -14.33 3.43
C SER A 17 -7.49 -13.01 2.64
N GLU A 18 -7.56 -13.08 1.31
CA GLU A 18 -7.62 -11.90 0.47
C GLU A 18 -8.87 -11.06 0.78
N ILE A 19 -8.66 -9.76 1.06
CA ILE A 19 -9.77 -8.82 1.29
C ILE A 19 -10.31 -8.37 -0.06
N GLN A 20 -11.43 -8.96 -0.47
CA GLN A 20 -12.10 -8.60 -1.72
C GLN A 20 -13.05 -7.42 -1.50
N LEU A 21 -12.80 -6.32 -2.21
CA LEU A 21 -13.65 -5.13 -2.18
C LEU A 21 -14.57 -5.10 -3.39
N THR A 22 -15.83 -4.74 -3.17
CA THR A 22 -16.67 -4.27 -4.26
C THR A 22 -16.14 -2.93 -4.78
N LYS A 23 -16.48 -2.59 -6.03
CA LYS A 23 -16.12 -1.29 -6.62
C LYS A 23 -16.55 -0.10 -5.76
N ASN A 24 -17.72 -0.18 -5.12
CA ASN A 24 -18.23 0.88 -4.25
C ASN A 24 -17.38 1.00 -2.96
N GLN A 25 -17.02 -0.12 -2.36
CA GLN A 25 -16.11 -0.16 -1.20
C GLN A 25 -14.74 0.40 -1.55
N ALA A 26 -14.14 -0.04 -2.66
CA ALA A 26 -12.85 0.47 -3.12
C ALA A 26 -12.87 1.98 -3.34
N ASN A 27 -13.92 2.52 -3.96
CA ASN A 27 -14.09 3.96 -4.15
C ASN A 27 -14.29 4.72 -2.83
N TYR A 28 -15.07 4.16 -1.90
CA TYR A 28 -15.27 4.76 -0.58
C TYR A 28 -13.95 4.87 0.19
N ILE A 29 -13.22 3.75 0.28
CA ILE A 29 -11.92 3.69 0.95
C ILE A 29 -10.95 4.64 0.27
N ALA A 30 -10.88 4.64 -1.06
CA ALA A 30 -9.98 5.52 -1.80
C ALA A 30 -10.24 7.00 -1.49
N LYS A 31 -11.51 7.40 -1.41
CA LYS A 31 -11.90 8.77 -1.03
C LYS A 31 -11.47 9.09 0.39
N LYS A 32 -11.65 8.16 1.34
CA LYS A 32 -11.30 8.37 2.75
C LYS A 32 -9.80 8.49 2.96
N VAL A 33 -9.02 7.57 2.39
CA VAL A 33 -7.56 7.61 2.39
C VAL A 33 -7.08 8.94 1.78
N TRP A 34 -7.62 9.31 0.62
CA TRP A 34 -7.19 10.55 -0.04
C TRP A 34 -7.54 11.83 0.74
N GLN A 35 -8.68 11.83 1.44
CA GLN A 35 -9.05 12.91 2.34
C GLN A 35 -8.08 13.04 3.52
N ASN A 36 -7.61 11.93 4.07
CA ASN A 36 -6.70 11.93 5.21
C ASN A 36 -5.27 12.31 4.82
N GLU A 37 -4.74 11.66 3.78
CA GLU A 37 -3.34 11.80 3.35
C GLU A 37 -3.08 13.12 2.63
N GLY A 38 -3.95 13.48 1.69
CA GLY A 38 -3.74 14.62 0.80
C GLY A 38 -4.76 15.73 0.94
N ALA A 39 -5.52 15.78 2.04
CA ALA A 39 -6.65 16.71 2.23
C ALA A 39 -7.69 16.69 1.08
N GLY A 40 -7.69 15.65 0.25
CA GLY A 40 -8.47 15.59 -0.99
C GLY A 40 -7.99 16.51 -2.12
N LEU A 41 -6.83 17.18 -1.99
CA LEU A 41 -6.37 18.22 -2.92
C LEU A 41 -5.35 17.70 -3.94
N ASP A 42 -5.66 17.82 -5.23
CA ASP A 42 -4.85 17.32 -6.35
C ASP A 42 -3.37 17.71 -6.30
N LYS A 43 -3.03 18.87 -5.73
CA LYS A 43 -1.64 19.32 -5.58
C LYS A 43 -0.76 18.36 -4.75
N TYR A 44 -1.35 17.50 -3.92
CA TYR A 44 -0.64 16.52 -3.10
C TYR A 44 -0.57 15.12 -3.74
N LEU A 45 -1.29 14.86 -4.84
CA LEU A 45 -1.40 13.50 -5.40
C LEU A 45 -0.06 13.00 -5.96
N VAL A 46 0.78 13.94 -6.38
CA VAL A 46 2.19 13.73 -6.70
C VAL A 46 2.97 14.84 -6.01
N HIS A 47 3.64 14.48 -4.93
CA HIS A 47 4.31 15.42 -4.03
C HIS A 47 5.73 14.95 -3.67
N TRP A 48 6.56 15.90 -3.25
CA TRP A 48 7.92 15.64 -2.81
C TRP A 48 8.21 16.64 -1.68
N ASN A 49 8.37 16.18 -0.44
CA ASN A 49 8.53 17.06 0.72
C ASN A 49 9.94 17.67 0.77
N ASN A 50 10.12 18.71 1.59
CA ASN A 50 11.44 19.29 1.82
C ASN A 50 12.25 18.35 2.72
N GLY A 51 13.51 18.09 2.37
CA GLY A 51 14.41 17.22 3.14
C GLY A 51 14.23 15.72 2.88
N GLU A 52 13.40 15.33 1.90
CA GLU A 52 13.30 13.95 1.41
C GLU A 52 13.99 13.81 0.07
N ASP A 53 14.56 12.64 -0.20
CA ASP A 53 15.18 12.28 -1.48
C ASP A 53 14.26 11.40 -2.35
N PHE A 54 12.96 11.38 -2.02
CA PHE A 54 11.95 10.55 -2.68
C PHE A 54 10.64 11.31 -2.90
N ALA A 55 9.83 10.81 -3.84
CA ALA A 55 8.49 11.33 -4.08
C ALA A 55 7.42 10.48 -3.37
N SER A 56 6.38 11.15 -2.89
CA SER A 56 5.16 10.52 -2.38
C SER A 56 4.06 10.65 -3.43
N VAL A 57 3.52 9.52 -3.87
CA VAL A 57 2.58 9.47 -4.99
C VAL A 57 1.33 8.65 -4.68
N GLY A 58 0.22 9.02 -5.31
CA GLY A 58 -1.06 8.32 -5.13
C GLY A 58 -1.73 8.65 -3.81
N ILE A 59 -2.86 8.00 -3.56
CA ILE A 59 -3.73 8.32 -2.42
C ILE A 59 -3.11 7.92 -1.08
N GLY A 60 -2.31 6.86 -1.05
CA GLY A 60 -1.63 6.39 0.16
C GLY A 60 -0.25 7.00 0.35
N HIS A 61 0.11 8.05 -0.42
CA HIS A 61 1.43 8.67 -0.41
C HIS A 61 2.57 7.63 -0.51
N PHE A 62 2.45 6.74 -1.49
CA PHE A 62 3.38 5.66 -1.72
C PHE A 62 4.75 6.23 -2.09
N ILE A 63 5.78 5.82 -1.33
CA ILE A 63 7.16 6.24 -1.54
C ILE A 63 7.67 5.65 -2.87
N TRP A 64 8.28 6.51 -3.69
CA TRP A 64 8.92 6.16 -4.96
C TRP A 64 10.31 6.78 -5.07
N PHE A 65 11.30 5.95 -5.37
CA PHE A 65 12.70 6.31 -5.38
C PHE A 65 13.24 6.57 -6.79
N SER A 66 14.19 7.50 -6.87
CA SER A 66 15.02 7.66 -8.06
C SER A 66 15.99 6.49 -8.21
N LYS A 67 16.52 6.32 -9.43
CA LYS A 67 17.39 5.18 -9.73
C LYS A 67 18.66 5.22 -8.86
N GLY A 68 18.96 4.10 -8.20
CA GLY A 68 20.16 3.95 -7.38
C GLY A 68 20.06 4.57 -5.98
N HIS A 69 18.88 5.08 -5.61
CA HIS A 69 18.64 5.56 -4.25
C HIS A 69 18.57 4.40 -3.25
N THR A 70 19.10 4.63 -2.06
CA THR A 70 19.03 3.68 -0.95
C THR A 70 18.65 4.44 0.30
N GLU A 71 17.57 4.00 0.96
CA GLU A 71 17.11 4.63 2.18
C GLU A 71 16.55 3.61 3.17
N ARG A 72 16.37 4.03 4.43
CA ARG A 72 15.75 3.21 5.48
C ARG A 72 14.26 2.94 5.24
N PHE A 73 13.61 3.75 4.42
CA PHE A 73 12.19 3.61 4.13
C PHE A 73 11.95 2.53 3.07
N ARG A 74 10.83 1.80 3.20
CA ARG A 74 10.41 0.83 2.20
C ARG A 74 9.82 1.56 0.99
N GLU A 75 10.34 1.28 -0.20
CA GLU A 75 9.73 1.75 -1.45
C GLU A 75 8.43 0.99 -1.72
N VAL A 76 7.32 1.70 -1.94
CA VAL A 76 5.99 1.08 -2.04
C VAL A 76 5.37 1.24 -3.42
N PHE A 77 5.62 2.36 -4.10
CA PHE A 77 4.95 2.62 -5.37
C PHE A 77 5.18 1.54 -6.45
N PRO A 78 6.40 0.97 -6.62
CA PRO A 78 6.61 -0.17 -7.52
C PRO A 78 5.71 -1.37 -7.23
N MET A 79 5.39 -1.63 -5.95
CA MET A 79 4.48 -2.71 -5.55
C MET A 79 3.03 -2.41 -5.97
N VAL A 80 2.59 -1.15 -5.87
CA VAL A 80 1.27 -0.70 -6.34
C VAL A 80 1.16 -0.91 -7.85
N VAL A 81 2.21 -0.55 -8.59
CA VAL A 81 2.26 -0.73 -10.03
C VAL A 81 2.23 -2.21 -10.40
N ALA A 82 3.03 -3.06 -9.73
CA ALA A 82 3.02 -4.51 -9.93
C ALA A 82 1.64 -5.14 -9.66
N PHE A 83 0.92 -4.64 -8.65
CA PHE A 83 -0.45 -5.06 -8.34
C PHE A 83 -1.42 -4.72 -9.48
N MET A 84 -1.29 -3.54 -10.08
CA MET A 84 -2.12 -3.09 -11.21
C MET A 84 -1.77 -3.81 -12.52
N GLU A 85 -0.49 -4.12 -12.74
CA GLU A 85 -0.04 -4.94 -13.88
C GLU A 85 -0.68 -6.34 -13.84
N LYS A 86 -0.70 -6.99 -12.67
CA LYS A 86 -1.34 -8.30 -12.49
C LYS A 86 -2.86 -8.30 -12.71
N ARG A 87 -3.48 -7.13 -12.77
CA ARG A 87 -4.93 -6.91 -12.97
C ARG A 87 -5.25 -6.29 -14.32
N ASP A 88 -4.27 -6.27 -15.25
CA ASP A 88 -4.43 -5.75 -16.60
C ASP A 88 -4.98 -4.30 -16.64
N VAL A 89 -4.62 -3.49 -15.65
CA VAL A 89 -4.98 -2.07 -15.63
C VAL A 89 -4.28 -1.36 -16.79
N ASN A 90 -4.99 -0.47 -17.50
CA ASN A 90 -4.40 0.30 -18.58
C ASN A 90 -3.31 1.27 -18.05
N MET A 91 -2.04 0.95 -18.29
CA MET A 91 -0.86 1.67 -17.81
C MET A 91 -0.37 2.72 -18.82
N PRO A 92 0.23 3.85 -18.38
CA PRO A 92 1.07 4.66 -19.26
C PRO A 92 2.20 3.83 -19.86
N VAL A 93 2.49 3.97 -21.16
CA VAL A 93 3.49 3.14 -21.89
C VAL A 93 4.87 3.12 -21.23
N TRP A 94 5.26 4.20 -20.54
CA TRP A 94 6.56 4.33 -19.88
C TRP A 94 6.60 3.77 -18.45
N LEU A 95 5.44 3.47 -17.85
CA LEU A 95 5.31 3.09 -16.45
C LEU A 95 5.04 1.60 -16.30
N ASN A 96 5.96 0.91 -15.63
CA ASN A 96 5.83 -0.47 -15.19
C ASN A 96 6.45 -0.62 -13.79
N SER A 97 6.34 -1.80 -13.18
CA SER A 97 6.82 -2.04 -11.80
C SER A 97 8.34 -1.91 -11.62
N LYS A 98 9.10 -1.82 -12.72
CA LYS A 98 10.56 -1.62 -12.70
C LYS A 98 10.96 -0.19 -13.04
N THR A 99 10.00 0.69 -13.37
CA THR A 99 10.26 2.09 -13.68
C THR A 99 10.65 2.83 -12.40
N ALA A 100 11.86 3.34 -12.33
CA ALA A 100 12.29 4.25 -11.27
C ALA A 100 11.63 5.64 -11.42
N LEU A 101 11.60 6.43 -10.34
CA LEU A 101 11.13 7.81 -10.39
C LEU A 101 11.87 8.56 -11.52
N PRO A 102 11.16 9.15 -12.50
CA PRO A 102 11.81 9.73 -13.68
C PRO A 102 12.68 10.95 -13.40
N TRP A 103 12.44 11.63 -12.28
CA TRP A 103 13.12 12.87 -11.92
C TRP A 103 14.18 12.58 -10.86
N ASN A 104 15.42 12.96 -11.15
CA ASN A 104 16.57 12.69 -10.27
C ASN A 104 16.70 13.70 -9.13
N SER A 105 15.92 14.78 -9.17
CA SER A 105 15.90 15.78 -8.11
C SER A 105 14.52 16.38 -7.93
N LYS A 106 14.29 16.91 -6.73
CA LYS A 106 13.10 17.70 -6.43
C LYS A 106 12.93 18.90 -7.38
N ALA A 107 14.02 19.57 -7.75
CA ALA A 107 13.97 20.71 -8.66
C ALA A 107 13.45 20.30 -10.05
N GLU A 108 13.96 19.20 -10.59
CA GLU A 108 13.52 18.63 -11.87
C GLU A 108 12.05 18.22 -11.82
N PHE A 109 11.64 17.55 -10.73
CA PHE A 109 10.26 17.17 -10.48
C PHE A 109 9.31 18.37 -10.48
N TYR A 110 9.62 19.43 -9.73
CA TYR A 110 8.77 20.62 -9.66
C TYR A 110 8.78 21.44 -10.95
N ALA A 111 9.89 21.44 -11.71
CA ALA A 111 9.92 22.01 -13.04
C ALA A 111 8.95 21.26 -13.98
N ALA A 112 8.98 19.92 -13.98
CA ALA A 112 8.08 19.08 -14.75
C ALA A 112 6.60 19.25 -14.35
N LYS A 113 6.33 19.40 -13.05
CA LYS A 113 4.99 19.70 -12.50
C LYS A 113 4.50 21.08 -12.92
N LYS A 114 5.32 22.12 -12.78
CA LYS A 114 4.98 23.49 -13.17
C LYS A 114 4.73 23.61 -14.67
N ALA A 115 5.57 22.96 -15.48
CA ALA A 115 5.45 22.93 -16.93
C ALA A 115 4.30 22.03 -17.43
N LYS A 116 3.66 21.25 -16.54
CA LYS A 116 2.69 20.21 -16.92
C LYS A 116 3.23 19.31 -18.02
N SER A 117 4.49 18.89 -17.88
CA SER A 117 5.14 18.01 -18.85
C SER A 117 4.28 16.77 -19.13
N LYS A 118 4.38 16.22 -20.34
CA LYS A 118 3.58 15.05 -20.74
C LYS A 118 3.71 13.90 -19.73
N GLN A 119 4.94 13.60 -19.31
CA GLN A 119 5.21 12.51 -18.37
C GLN A 119 4.57 12.76 -16.99
N TYR A 120 4.68 13.98 -16.45
CA TYR A 120 4.03 14.35 -15.19
C TYR A 120 2.50 14.21 -15.28
N MET A 121 1.91 14.73 -16.35
CA MET A 121 0.45 14.69 -16.53
C MET A 121 -0.06 13.26 -16.78
N ASP A 122 0.73 12.42 -17.43
CA ASP A 122 0.39 11.00 -17.62
C ASP A 122 0.39 10.26 -16.27
N LEU A 123 1.38 10.50 -15.40
CA LEU A 123 1.42 9.97 -14.04
C LEU A 123 0.22 10.47 -13.22
N PHE A 124 -0.02 11.78 -13.21
CA PHE A 124 -1.11 12.39 -12.45
C PHE A 124 -2.48 11.81 -12.87
N ARG A 125 -2.76 11.75 -14.18
CA ARG A 125 -4.01 11.20 -14.72
C ARG A 125 -4.14 9.70 -14.42
N PHE A 126 -3.04 8.96 -14.48
CA PHE A 126 -3.01 7.55 -14.10
C PHE A 126 -3.41 7.36 -12.63
N LEU A 127 -2.71 8.03 -11.70
CA LEU A 127 -3.01 7.95 -10.27
C LEU A 127 -4.44 8.39 -9.94
N LYS A 128 -4.96 9.40 -10.64
CA LYS A 128 -6.32 9.89 -10.43
C LYS A 128 -7.38 8.88 -10.88
N ARG A 129 -7.20 8.22 -12.03
CA ARG A 129 -8.17 7.24 -12.52
C ARG A 129 -8.09 5.88 -11.82
N THR A 130 -6.96 5.55 -11.19
CA THR A 130 -6.73 4.26 -10.53
C THR A 130 -6.86 4.30 -9.00
N MET A 131 -7.49 5.33 -8.44
CA MET A 131 -7.65 5.46 -6.99
C MET A 131 -8.31 4.23 -6.34
N SER A 132 -9.28 3.58 -6.99
CA SER A 132 -9.90 2.35 -6.50
C SER A 132 -8.90 1.19 -6.39
N TYR A 133 -8.06 0.99 -7.42
CA TYR A 133 -7.02 -0.03 -7.39
C TYR A 133 -5.95 0.24 -6.32
N GLN A 134 -5.65 1.51 -6.03
CA GLN A 134 -4.76 1.86 -4.93
C GLN A 134 -5.36 1.45 -3.57
N ALA A 135 -6.67 1.64 -3.38
CA ALA A 135 -7.35 1.17 -2.17
C ALA A 135 -7.40 -0.36 -2.07
N GLU A 136 -7.63 -1.06 -3.19
CA GLU A 136 -7.58 -2.53 -3.23
C GLU A 136 -6.17 -3.06 -2.90
N PHE A 137 -5.12 -2.42 -3.42
CA PHE A 137 -3.74 -2.74 -3.06
C PHE A 137 -3.49 -2.57 -1.56
N MET A 138 -3.94 -1.46 -0.97
CA MET A 138 -3.82 -1.22 0.47
C MET A 138 -4.54 -2.31 1.28
N ALA A 139 -5.74 -2.73 0.83
CA ALA A 139 -6.46 -3.86 1.43
C ALA A 139 -5.71 -5.19 1.31
N GLN A 140 -5.11 -5.49 0.15
CA GLN A 140 -4.28 -6.69 0.00
C GLN A 140 -3.07 -6.65 0.95
N ARG A 141 -2.38 -5.51 1.05
CA ARG A 141 -1.26 -5.36 1.99
C ARG A 141 -1.68 -5.55 3.44
N LEU A 142 -2.86 -5.06 3.82
CA LEU A 142 -3.38 -5.25 5.17
C LEU A 142 -3.62 -6.74 5.49
N SER A 143 -4.11 -7.53 4.54
CA SER A 143 -4.28 -8.98 4.76
C SER A 143 -2.94 -9.70 4.92
N GLU A 144 -1.87 -9.19 4.32
CA GLU A 144 -0.50 -9.69 4.46
C GLU A 144 0.17 -9.21 5.77
N ALA A 145 -0.23 -8.05 6.30
CA ALA A 145 0.30 -7.47 7.53
C ALA A 145 -0.18 -8.20 8.79
N LEU A 146 -1.44 -8.63 8.86
CA LEU A 146 -1.98 -9.28 10.06
C LEU A 146 -1.16 -10.51 10.51
N PRO A 147 -0.79 -11.47 9.63
CA PRO A 147 0.06 -12.59 10.04
C PRO A 147 1.42 -12.15 10.61
N GLN A 148 2.01 -11.07 10.07
CA GLN A 148 3.27 -10.52 10.56
C GLN A 148 3.10 -9.90 11.95
N MET A 149 2.06 -9.08 12.15
CA MET A 149 1.70 -8.52 13.46
C MET A 149 1.44 -9.60 14.51
N LEU A 150 0.80 -10.71 14.12
CA LEU A 150 0.55 -11.82 15.04
C LEU A 150 1.83 -12.59 15.38
N SER A 151 2.82 -12.60 14.50
CA SER A 151 4.09 -13.31 14.73
C SER A 151 4.99 -12.64 15.75
N THR A 152 4.76 -11.35 16.05
CA THR A 152 5.50 -10.59 17.06
C THR A 152 4.90 -10.73 18.48
N ILE A 153 3.79 -11.46 18.63
CA ILE A 153 3.10 -11.65 19.91
C ILE A 153 3.41 -13.05 20.46
N ASP A 154 4.23 -13.10 21.53
CA ASP A 154 4.62 -14.37 22.15
C ASP A 154 3.48 -15.10 22.88
N ASP A 155 2.54 -14.35 23.47
CA ASP A 155 1.42 -14.92 24.24
C ASP A 155 0.30 -15.40 23.30
N PRO A 156 0.02 -16.73 23.22
CA PRO A 156 -0.99 -17.26 22.31
C PRO A 156 -2.41 -16.75 22.61
N LYS A 157 -2.72 -16.40 23.87
CA LYS A 157 -4.03 -15.84 24.23
C LYS A 157 -4.16 -14.42 23.69
N LYS A 158 -3.10 -13.60 23.81
CA LYS A 158 -3.06 -12.26 23.21
C LYS A 158 -3.12 -12.35 21.69
N GLN A 159 -2.36 -13.25 21.08
CA GLN A 159 -2.38 -13.47 19.62
C GLN A 159 -3.80 -13.79 19.13
N LYS A 160 -4.50 -14.73 19.78
CA LYS A 160 -5.89 -15.08 19.46
C LYS A 160 -6.85 -13.91 19.65
N LEU A 161 -6.70 -13.14 20.74
CA LEU A 161 -7.53 -11.97 21.03
C LEU A 161 -7.32 -10.85 20.00
N THR A 162 -6.07 -10.56 19.64
CA THR A 162 -5.73 -9.55 18.61
C THR A 162 -6.32 -9.95 17.26
N LYS A 163 -6.13 -11.22 16.84
CA LYS A 163 -6.73 -11.74 15.61
C LYS A 163 -8.25 -11.58 15.62
N LYS A 164 -8.91 -11.94 16.73
CA LYS A 164 -10.37 -11.78 16.88
C LYS A 164 -10.80 -10.31 16.71
N ARG A 165 -10.18 -9.38 17.45
CA ARG A 165 -10.51 -7.95 17.40
C ARG A 165 -10.30 -7.35 16.03
N PHE A 166 -9.21 -7.73 15.35
CA PHE A 166 -8.93 -7.31 13.99
C PHE A 166 -10.11 -7.65 13.05
N TYR A 167 -10.59 -8.89 13.10
CA TYR A 167 -11.73 -9.32 12.28
C TYR A 167 -13.06 -8.67 12.71
N GLU A 168 -13.27 -8.42 14.00
CA GLU A 168 -14.45 -7.68 14.51
C GLU A 168 -14.50 -6.24 14.01
N VAL A 169 -13.34 -5.59 13.81
CA VAL A 169 -13.26 -4.28 13.16
C VAL A 169 -13.52 -4.41 11.66
N MET A 170 -12.87 -5.37 11.00
CA MET A 170 -12.87 -5.50 9.54
C MET A 170 -14.23 -5.92 8.95
N TYR A 171 -15.02 -6.72 9.67
CA TYR A 171 -16.27 -7.29 9.15
C TYR A 171 -17.50 -6.88 9.94
N ASN A 172 -18.61 -6.72 9.22
CA ASN A 172 -19.95 -6.62 9.79
C ASN A 172 -20.42 -8.00 10.29
N ARG A 173 -21.52 -8.03 11.05
CA ARG A 173 -22.11 -9.28 11.57
C ARG A 173 -22.51 -10.28 10.48
N ASN A 174 -22.83 -9.81 9.28
CA ASN A 174 -23.15 -10.64 8.11
C ASN A 174 -21.92 -11.03 7.28
N ALA A 175 -20.71 -10.92 7.85
CA ALA A 175 -19.42 -11.18 7.22
C ALA A 175 -19.05 -10.29 6.02
N SER A 176 -19.85 -9.26 5.70
CA SER A 176 -19.45 -8.27 4.69
C SER A 176 -18.38 -7.33 5.25
N VAL A 177 -17.52 -6.78 4.38
CA VAL A 177 -16.50 -5.80 4.79
C VAL A 177 -17.19 -4.57 5.40
N ASN A 178 -16.75 -4.21 6.61
CA ASN A 178 -17.06 -2.94 7.25
C ASN A 178 -16.10 -1.87 6.71
N GLU A 179 -16.54 -1.05 5.77
CA GLU A 179 -15.71 -0.03 5.12
C GLU A 179 -15.03 0.93 6.10
N ARG A 180 -15.72 1.32 7.18
CA ARG A 180 -15.14 2.20 8.20
C ARG A 180 -14.05 1.49 9.00
N GLY A 181 -14.31 0.24 9.37
CA GLY A 181 -13.35 -0.58 10.08
C GLY A 181 -12.12 -0.90 9.24
N LEU A 182 -12.32 -1.26 7.97
CA LEU A 182 -11.23 -1.44 7.01
C LEU A 182 -10.41 -0.16 6.88
N TYR A 183 -11.04 1.00 6.68
CA TYR A 183 -10.32 2.27 6.60
C TYR A 183 -9.44 2.54 7.83
N ILE A 184 -9.96 2.29 9.04
CA ILE A 184 -9.19 2.47 10.29
C ILE A 184 -7.97 1.53 10.33
N LEU A 185 -8.14 0.27 9.93
CA LEU A 185 -7.04 -0.70 9.88
C LEU A 185 -5.99 -0.31 8.83
N LEU A 186 -6.44 0.14 7.65
CA LEU A 186 -5.56 0.64 6.59
C LEU A 186 -4.74 1.83 7.06
N ASP A 187 -5.39 2.83 7.64
CA ASP A 187 -4.76 4.05 8.16
C ASP A 187 -3.68 3.70 9.19
N TYR A 188 -3.98 2.79 10.12
CA TYR A 188 -3.02 2.31 11.10
C TYR A 188 -1.79 1.69 10.42
N THR A 189 -1.99 0.75 9.50
CA THR A 189 -0.87 0.07 8.82
C THR A 189 -0.06 0.99 7.90
N ASN A 190 -0.71 1.99 7.28
CA ASN A 190 -0.04 2.94 6.39
C ASN A 190 0.86 3.91 7.19
N PHE A 191 0.41 4.36 8.36
CA PHE A 191 1.13 5.36 9.17
C PHE A 191 2.08 4.78 10.23
N LYS A 192 1.69 3.69 10.89
CA LYS A 192 2.45 3.12 12.02
C LYS A 192 3.35 1.96 11.63
N GLY A 193 3.16 1.43 10.42
CA GLY A 193 3.86 0.24 9.96
C GLY A 193 3.19 -1.05 10.44
N GLU A 194 3.91 -2.15 10.30
CA GLU A 194 3.41 -3.52 10.47
C GLU A 194 3.77 -4.14 11.84
N GLY A 195 4.33 -3.36 12.78
CA GLY A 195 4.89 -3.82 14.07
C GLY A 195 4.46 -2.99 15.27
#